data_AF-A0A9D1S098-F1
#
_entry.id   AF-A0A9D1S098-F1
#
_cell.length_a   1.000
_cell.length_b   1.000
_cell.length_c   1.000
_cell.angle_alpha   90.00
_cell.angle_beta   90.00
_cell.angle_gamma   90.00
#
_symmetry.space_group_name_H-M   'P 1'
#
loop_
_entity.id
_entity.type
_entity.pdbx_description
1 polymer ?
#
loop_
_entity_poly.entity_id
_entity_poly.type
_entity_poly.pdbx_seq_one_letter_code
_entity_poly.pdbx_strand_id
1 'polypeptide(L)'
;MLFLLRCGVPDDRRLDAPIVPGERTQALDLPAIPGRKDLKFLDPLPRQFVTQDAETLEAMSKRPDVSHQDAPQPDPHVTSERVRVIVHGSDAALAAVVSKLMRIDALWVQVGYVPLHPGSSVATVWGCDATASQPQLLHTALTGDALPTPVIRDDHGLVTLGVAEVTGPQGEDGKELPMVGEVIVDSQVLYAQEVGAKKGFNNGVRMVPTPGAPGLAAVQRPPLPRRGLFGREKAPENLEPSVLRGRAMQAGGEDLRVVRDGVPHPRPLKSVTFYRHLRDGQFVRR
;
A
#
# COMPACT_ATOMS: atom_id res chain seq x y z
N MET A 1 -7.13 23.70 2.93
CA MET A 1 -7.93 22.81 3.82
C MET A 1 -7.05 21.68 4.31
N LEU A 2 -6.97 21.48 5.62
CA LEU A 2 -6.15 20.46 6.26
C LEU A 2 -7.01 19.52 7.10
N PHE A 3 -6.86 18.21 6.90
CA PHE A 3 -7.44 17.18 7.75
C PHE A 3 -6.34 16.47 8.53
N LEU A 4 -6.50 16.37 9.86
CA LEU A 4 -5.68 15.51 10.71
C LEU A 4 -6.54 14.31 11.16
N LEU A 5 -6.25 13.12 10.64
CA LEU A 5 -6.97 11.90 10.96
C LEU A 5 -6.17 11.11 12.00
N ARG A 6 -6.70 11.00 13.21
CA ARG A 6 -6.10 10.22 14.31
C ARG A 6 -6.78 8.85 14.36
N CYS A 7 -6.16 7.85 13.75
CA CYS A 7 -6.73 6.51 13.58
C CYS A 7 -6.25 5.58 14.69
N GLY A 8 -7.09 5.36 15.71
CA GLY A 8 -6.77 4.49 16.84
C GLY A 8 -5.54 4.94 17.65
N VAL A 9 -5.28 6.25 17.68
CA VAL A 9 -4.16 6.85 18.40
C VAL A 9 -4.51 6.88 19.91
N PRO A 10 -3.67 6.32 20.79
CA PRO A 10 -3.89 6.40 22.23
C PRO A 10 -3.67 7.83 22.74
N ASP A 11 -4.33 8.20 23.84
CA ASP A 11 -4.36 9.58 24.35
C ASP A 11 -2.97 10.16 24.66
N ASP A 12 -2.05 9.33 25.16
CA ASP A 12 -0.67 9.71 25.50
C ASP A 12 0.21 10.03 24.29
N ARG A 13 -0.21 9.59 23.09
CA ARG A 13 0.48 9.85 21.83
C ARG A 13 -0.28 10.84 20.95
N ARG A 14 -1.43 11.30 21.39
CA ARG A 14 -2.32 12.15 20.61
C ARG A 14 -1.66 13.49 20.31
N LEU A 15 -1.59 13.82 19.03
CA LEU A 15 -1.08 15.10 18.56
C LEU A 15 -2.20 16.11 18.45
N ASP A 16 -1.98 17.33 18.96
CA ASP A 16 -2.92 18.44 18.80
C ASP A 16 -3.15 18.82 17.34
N ALA A 17 -4.30 19.43 17.09
CA ALA A 17 -4.61 19.93 15.76
C ALA A 17 -3.66 21.10 15.45
N PRO A 18 -2.90 21.05 14.35
CA PRO A 18 -1.98 22.12 14.01
C PRO A 18 -2.74 23.37 13.57
N ILE A 19 -2.25 24.53 14.03
CA ILE A 19 -2.73 25.83 13.58
C ILE A 19 -1.84 26.27 12.44
N VAL A 20 -2.39 26.25 11.22
CA VAL A 20 -1.69 26.68 10.00
C VAL A 20 -2.34 27.99 9.53
N PRO A 21 -1.63 29.13 9.55
CA PRO A 21 -2.19 30.40 9.12
C PRO A 21 -2.77 30.33 7.70
N GLY A 22 -4.01 30.78 7.53
CA GLY A 22 -4.71 30.79 6.24
C GLY A 22 -5.31 29.44 5.82
N GLU A 23 -5.11 28.36 6.58
CA GLU A 23 -5.73 27.07 6.30
C GLU A 23 -6.79 26.71 7.36
N ARG A 24 -7.94 26.21 6.90
CA ARG A 24 -8.92 25.57 7.78
C ARG A 24 -8.41 24.19 8.15
N THR A 25 -8.29 23.91 9.45
CA THR A 25 -7.90 22.60 9.98
C THR A 25 -9.10 21.88 10.58
N GLN A 26 -9.27 20.60 10.25
CA GLN A 26 -10.23 19.69 10.89
C GLN A 26 -9.49 18.46 11.42
N ALA A 27 -9.53 18.24 12.73
CA ALA A 27 -9.02 17.02 13.35
C ALA A 27 -10.19 16.05 13.63
N LEU A 28 -10.03 14.78 13.26
CA LEU A 28 -11.02 13.73 13.48
C LEU A 28 -10.35 12.53 14.15
N ASP A 29 -10.98 12.00 15.20
CA ASP A 29 -10.61 10.71 15.77
C ASP A 29 -11.41 9.60 15.08
N LEU A 30 -10.72 8.58 14.61
CA LEU A 30 -11.29 7.48 13.84
C LEU A 30 -10.88 6.14 14.46
N PRO A 31 -11.60 5.04 14.14
CA PRO A 31 -11.15 3.69 14.47
C PRO A 31 -9.72 3.42 13.97
N ALA A 32 -9.04 2.45 14.58
CA ALA A 32 -7.65 2.09 14.24
C ALA A 32 -7.46 1.79 12.74
N ILE A 33 -8.47 1.20 12.10
CA ILE A 33 -8.56 1.07 10.65
C ILE A 33 -9.95 1.59 10.26
N PRO A 34 -10.06 2.82 9.72
CA PRO A 34 -11.35 3.41 9.41
C PRO A 34 -12.02 2.71 8.22
N GLY A 35 -13.32 2.44 8.35
CA GLY A 35 -14.14 1.84 7.32
C GLY A 35 -14.79 2.88 6.39
N ARG A 36 -15.62 2.38 5.46
CA ARG A 36 -16.33 3.22 4.47
C ARG A 36 -17.19 4.32 5.10
N LYS A 37 -17.86 4.03 6.23
CA LYS A 37 -18.73 4.97 6.92
C LYS A 37 -17.92 6.08 7.61
N ASP A 38 -16.82 5.70 8.25
CA ASP A 38 -15.94 6.60 8.99
C ASP A 38 -15.30 7.64 8.06
N LEU A 39 -15.00 7.26 6.81
CA LEU A 39 -14.37 8.14 5.81
C LEU A 39 -15.37 8.85 4.87
N LYS A 40 -16.68 8.81 5.14
CA LYS A 40 -17.71 9.40 4.26
C LYS A 40 -17.57 10.93 4.13
N PHE A 41 -17.00 11.59 5.13
CA PHE A 41 -16.78 13.04 5.10
C PHE A 41 -15.80 13.50 4.00
N LEU A 42 -15.03 12.58 3.40
CA LEU A 42 -14.15 12.87 2.25
C LEU A 42 -14.90 12.87 0.90
N ASP A 43 -16.12 12.30 0.82
CA ASP A 43 -16.89 12.22 -0.44
C ASP A 43 -17.14 13.55 -1.14
N PRO A 44 -17.38 14.67 -0.44
CA PRO A 44 -17.60 15.96 -1.09
C PRO A 44 -16.35 16.57 -1.73
N LEU A 45 -15.14 16.09 -1.42
CA LEU A 45 -13.90 16.77 -1.81
C LEU A 45 -13.79 17.06 -3.32
N PRO A 46 -14.03 16.11 -4.25
CA PRO A 46 -13.94 16.40 -5.68
C PRO A 46 -14.86 17.54 -6.09
N ARG A 47 -16.13 17.50 -5.68
CA ARG A 47 -17.13 18.53 -6.04
C ARG A 47 -16.85 19.89 -5.39
N GLN A 48 -16.21 19.89 -4.23
CA GLN A 48 -16.01 21.11 -3.43
C GLN A 48 -14.75 21.87 -3.82
N PHE A 49 -13.71 21.17 -4.29
CA PHE A 49 -12.39 21.76 -4.49
C PHE A 49 -11.89 21.72 -5.93
N VAL A 50 -12.36 20.78 -6.77
CA VAL A 50 -11.94 20.73 -8.19
C VAL A 50 -12.67 21.83 -8.96
N THR A 51 -11.91 22.63 -9.70
CA THR A 51 -12.44 23.78 -10.48
C THR A 51 -12.46 23.52 -11.98
N GLN A 52 -11.67 22.56 -12.46
CA GLN A 52 -11.65 22.12 -13.85
C GLN A 52 -11.60 20.60 -13.88
N ASP A 53 -12.46 20.00 -14.71
CA ASP A 53 -12.50 18.55 -14.86
C ASP A 53 -11.23 18.05 -15.54
N ALA A 54 -10.63 17.00 -14.97
CA ALA A 54 -9.57 16.25 -15.63
C ALA A 54 -10.16 15.17 -16.56
N GLU A 55 -9.31 14.59 -17.41
CA GLU A 55 -9.67 13.37 -18.14
C GLU A 55 -10.18 12.31 -17.15
N THR A 56 -11.31 11.67 -17.48
CA THR A 56 -11.93 10.67 -16.61
C THR A 56 -11.14 9.35 -16.61
N LEU A 57 -11.20 8.61 -15.50
CA LEU A 57 -10.58 7.28 -15.41
C LEU A 57 -11.07 6.30 -16.50
N GLU A 58 -12.33 6.43 -16.94
CA GLU A 58 -12.88 5.62 -18.03
C GLU A 58 -12.29 5.98 -19.39
N ALA A 59 -12.05 7.26 -19.67
CA ALA A 59 -11.37 7.67 -20.89
C ALA A 59 -9.90 7.21 -20.88
N MET A 60 -9.20 7.38 -19.75
CA MET A 60 -7.82 6.94 -19.58
C MET A 60 -7.66 5.43 -19.78
N SER A 61 -8.58 4.61 -19.25
CA SER A 61 -8.48 3.14 -19.35
C SER A 61 -8.68 2.60 -20.77
N LYS A 62 -9.29 3.38 -21.66
CA LYS A 62 -9.49 3.03 -23.07
C LYS A 62 -8.29 3.39 -23.95
N ARG A 63 -7.27 4.08 -23.42
CA ARG A 63 -6.08 4.45 -24.20
C ARG A 63 -5.23 3.21 -24.49
N PRO A 64 -4.90 2.94 -25.77
CA PRO A 64 -4.03 1.82 -26.14
C PRO A 64 -2.57 2.05 -25.75
N ASP A 65 -2.18 3.33 -25.60
CA ASP A 65 -0.83 3.77 -25.27
C ASP A 65 -0.84 4.46 -23.90
N VAL A 66 -0.71 3.64 -22.87
CA VAL A 66 -0.27 4.10 -21.55
C VAL A 66 1.21 3.74 -21.54
N SER A 67 2.13 4.69 -21.74
CA SER A 67 3.55 4.35 -21.67
C SER A 67 3.83 3.73 -20.30
N HIS A 68 4.08 2.43 -20.33
CA HIS A 68 3.88 1.53 -19.22
C HIS A 68 5.02 1.59 -18.18
N GLN A 69 5.94 2.54 -18.35
CA GLN A 69 7.12 2.71 -17.50
C GLN A 69 7.43 4.19 -17.22
N ASP A 70 6.45 5.08 -17.43
CA ASP A 70 6.69 6.51 -17.23
C ASP A 70 6.80 6.87 -15.75
N ALA A 71 7.66 7.85 -15.49
CA ALA A 71 7.80 8.48 -14.19
C ALA A 71 6.44 9.00 -13.69
N PRO A 72 6.16 8.88 -12.37
CA PRO A 72 4.91 9.37 -11.82
C PRO A 72 4.72 10.86 -12.07
N GLN A 73 3.49 11.26 -12.38
CA GLN A 73 3.14 12.63 -12.76
C GLN A 73 2.21 13.28 -11.73
N PRO A 74 2.25 14.62 -11.58
CA PRO A 74 1.25 15.33 -10.81
C PRO A 74 -0.16 14.98 -11.28
N ASP A 75 -1.09 14.90 -10.33
CA ASP A 75 -2.49 14.69 -10.67
C ASP A 75 -3.00 15.87 -11.52
N PRO A 76 -3.71 15.62 -12.63
CA PRO A 76 -4.13 16.67 -13.56
C PRO A 76 -5.29 17.54 -13.06
N HIS A 77 -5.95 17.20 -11.95
CA HIS A 77 -7.06 18.01 -11.43
C HIS A 77 -6.56 19.39 -10.96
N VAL A 78 -7.25 20.44 -11.39
CA VAL A 78 -7.02 21.81 -10.90
C VAL A 78 -7.94 22.06 -9.72
N THR A 79 -7.38 22.52 -8.60
CA THR A 79 -8.13 22.78 -7.36
C THR A 79 -8.16 24.27 -7.00
N SER A 80 -9.21 24.70 -6.32
CA SER A 80 -9.39 26.08 -5.83
C SER A 80 -8.43 26.44 -4.70
N GLU A 81 -8.10 25.45 -3.86
CA GLU A 81 -7.13 25.55 -2.78
C GLU A 81 -6.43 24.19 -2.58
N ARG A 82 -5.33 24.20 -1.83
CA ARG A 82 -4.67 22.98 -1.38
C ARG A 82 -5.57 22.21 -0.41
N VAL A 83 -5.74 20.91 -0.65
CA VAL A 83 -6.32 19.98 0.32
C VAL A 83 -5.25 18.98 0.75
N ARG A 84 -4.99 18.91 2.05
CA ARG A 84 -4.05 17.95 2.63
C ARG A 84 -4.72 17.10 3.70
N VAL A 85 -4.47 15.80 3.66
CA VAL A 85 -4.89 14.83 4.67
C VAL A 85 -3.64 14.26 5.33
N ILE A 86 -3.50 14.43 6.63
CA ILE A 86 -2.45 13.81 7.44
C ILE A 86 -3.06 12.66 8.20
N VAL A 87 -2.53 11.46 8.00
CA VAL A 87 -2.93 10.28 8.77
C VAL A 87 -1.93 10.05 9.88
N HIS A 88 -2.39 10.13 11.12
CA HIS A 88 -1.68 9.68 12.30
C HIS A 88 -2.24 8.31 12.69
N GLY A 89 -1.49 7.24 12.42
CA GLY A 89 -2.03 5.88 12.54
C GLY A 89 -1.08 4.77 12.06
N SER A 90 -1.62 3.58 11.89
CA SER A 90 -0.92 2.42 11.30
C SER A 90 -0.83 2.51 9.77
N ASP A 91 0.00 1.66 9.17
CA ASP A 91 0.10 1.48 7.71
C ASP A 91 -1.28 1.15 7.11
N ALA A 92 -2.03 0.27 7.78
CA ALA A 92 -3.39 -0.11 7.41
C ALA A 92 -4.38 1.07 7.42
N ALA A 93 -4.27 1.97 8.40
CA ALA A 93 -5.13 3.15 8.48
C ALA A 93 -4.89 4.10 7.31
N LEU A 94 -3.62 4.34 6.99
CA LEU A 94 -3.21 5.15 5.85
C LEU A 94 -3.67 4.50 4.53
N ALA A 95 -3.48 3.20 4.36
CA ALA A 95 -3.94 2.46 3.18
C ALA A 95 -5.47 2.55 3.00
N ALA A 96 -6.25 2.51 4.08
CA ALA A 96 -7.70 2.68 4.04
C ALA A 96 -8.10 4.10 3.57
N VAL A 97 -7.42 5.14 4.06
CA VAL A 97 -7.65 6.54 3.64
C VAL A 97 -7.29 6.74 2.17
N VAL A 98 -6.13 6.25 1.72
CA VAL A 98 -5.73 6.36 0.31
C VAL A 98 -6.65 5.53 -0.60
N SER A 99 -7.09 4.35 -0.15
CA SER A 99 -8.12 3.57 -0.87
C SER A 99 -9.43 4.33 -1.01
N LYS A 100 -9.82 5.12 -0.01
CA LYS A 100 -10.99 6.00 -0.10
C LYS A 100 -10.77 7.10 -1.15
N LEU A 101 -9.65 7.82 -1.07
CA LEU A 101 -9.31 8.91 -2.01
C LEU A 101 -9.26 8.40 -3.45
N MET A 102 -8.63 7.25 -3.69
CA MET A 102 -8.62 6.58 -4.99
C MET A 102 -10.03 6.31 -5.53
N ARG A 103 -10.94 5.79 -4.70
CA ARG A 103 -12.31 5.43 -5.13
C ARG A 103 -13.18 6.64 -5.49
N ILE A 104 -12.87 7.81 -4.94
CA ILE A 104 -13.61 9.05 -5.22
C ILE A 104 -12.88 9.94 -6.24
N ASP A 105 -11.86 9.40 -6.92
CA ASP A 105 -11.02 10.12 -7.86
C ASP A 105 -10.32 11.37 -7.28
N ALA A 106 -9.86 11.26 -6.04
CA ALA A 106 -9.24 12.35 -5.27
C ALA A 106 -7.76 12.10 -4.93
N LEU A 107 -7.00 11.46 -5.81
CA LEU A 107 -5.56 11.24 -5.59
C LEU A 107 -4.72 12.52 -5.73
N TRP A 108 -5.32 13.61 -6.23
CA TRP A 108 -4.78 14.98 -6.14
C TRP A 108 -4.66 15.50 -4.70
N VAL A 109 -5.39 14.93 -3.75
CA VAL A 109 -5.28 15.30 -2.33
C VAL A 109 -3.89 14.93 -1.83
N GLN A 110 -3.21 15.90 -1.22
CA GLN A 110 -1.89 15.67 -0.65
C GLN A 110 -2.02 14.81 0.61
N VAL A 111 -1.22 13.74 0.72
CA VAL A 111 -1.28 12.84 1.88
C VAL A 111 0.04 12.88 2.65
N GLY A 112 -0.04 13.27 3.92
CA GLY A 112 1.04 13.15 4.89
C GLY A 112 0.82 11.99 5.84
N TYR A 113 1.91 11.46 6.40
CA TYR A 113 1.84 10.31 7.29
C TYR A 113 2.64 10.52 8.57
N VAL A 114 2.03 10.18 9.70
CA VAL A 114 2.64 10.16 11.03
C VAL A 114 2.47 8.74 11.58
N PRO A 115 3.50 7.88 11.46
CA PRO A 115 3.41 6.49 11.88
C PRO A 115 3.30 6.32 13.40
N LEU A 116 2.49 5.35 13.82
CA LEU A 116 2.44 4.91 15.22
C LEU A 116 3.61 3.99 15.61
N HIS A 117 4.29 3.35 14.66
CA HIS A 117 5.36 2.40 14.98
C HIS A 117 6.61 2.67 14.13
N PRO A 118 7.82 2.56 14.72
CA PRO A 118 9.07 2.77 14.00
C PRO A 118 9.31 1.73 12.90
N GLY A 119 8.68 0.54 13.01
CA GLY A 119 8.72 -0.52 12.00
C GLY A 119 7.72 -0.36 10.85
N SER A 120 7.17 0.84 10.63
CA SER A 120 6.25 1.11 9.52
C SER A 120 6.93 0.82 8.18
N SER A 121 6.33 -0.08 7.41
CA SER A 121 6.82 -0.41 6.07
C SER A 121 6.51 0.73 5.11
N VAL A 122 5.36 1.39 5.26
CA VAL A 122 5.02 2.56 4.44
C VAL A 122 6.02 3.70 4.67
N ALA A 123 6.37 3.98 5.93
CA ALA A 123 7.36 5.02 6.23
C ALA A 123 8.72 4.71 5.58
N THR A 124 9.12 3.43 5.59
CA THR A 124 10.36 2.98 4.90
C THR A 124 10.27 3.21 3.39
N VAL A 125 9.16 2.81 2.74
CA VAL A 125 8.94 3.04 1.30
C VAL A 125 8.93 4.53 0.96
N TRP A 126 8.42 5.37 1.85
CA TRP A 126 8.34 6.82 1.68
C TRP A 126 9.61 7.56 2.13
N GLY A 127 10.66 6.85 2.58
CA GLY A 127 11.88 7.49 3.09
C GLY A 127 11.66 8.35 4.35
N CYS A 128 10.55 8.15 5.05
CA CYS A 128 10.22 8.83 6.29
C CYS A 128 10.95 8.15 7.46
N ASP A 129 11.65 8.95 8.27
CA ASP A 129 12.27 8.47 9.51
C ASP A 129 11.19 8.26 10.59
N ALA A 130 10.59 7.07 10.61
CA ALA A 130 9.57 6.70 11.59
C ALA A 130 10.09 6.64 13.04
N THR A 131 11.40 6.75 13.24
CA THR A 131 12.01 6.82 14.59
C THR A 131 12.05 8.23 15.16
N ALA A 132 11.83 9.24 14.32
CA ALA A 132 11.72 10.63 14.74
C ALA A 132 10.54 10.84 15.69
N SER A 133 10.60 11.92 16.49
CA SER A 133 9.50 12.24 17.41
C SER A 133 8.20 12.55 16.67
N GLN A 134 7.06 12.25 17.30
CA GLN A 134 5.73 12.51 16.72
C GLN A 134 5.53 13.96 16.27
N PRO A 135 5.98 15.00 16.99
CA PRO A 135 5.93 16.38 16.50
C PRO A 135 6.80 16.64 15.27
N GLN A 136 7.99 16.04 15.16
CA GLN A 136 8.84 16.17 13.97
C GLN A 136 8.23 15.49 12.74
N LEU A 137 7.63 14.32 12.94
CA LEU A 137 6.87 13.61 11.91
C LEU A 137 5.68 14.45 11.44
N LEU A 138 4.91 15.02 12.37
CA LEU A 138 3.80 15.92 12.04
C LEU A 138 4.28 17.16 11.29
N HIS A 139 5.35 17.81 11.75
CA HIS A 139 5.93 18.95 11.05
C HIS A 139 6.31 18.60 9.60
N THR A 140 6.94 17.43 9.41
CA THR A 140 7.29 16.92 8.08
C THR A 140 6.04 16.68 7.23
N ALA A 141 5.02 16.00 7.77
CA ALA A 141 3.75 15.75 7.09
C ALA A 141 3.00 17.05 6.73
N LEU A 142 3.15 18.12 7.53
CA LEU A 142 2.55 19.43 7.30
C LEU A 142 3.25 20.26 6.24
N THR A 143 4.59 20.27 6.26
CA THR A 143 5.41 21.23 5.51
C THR A 143 6.11 20.62 4.30
N GLY A 144 6.31 19.29 4.29
CA GLY A 144 6.99 18.61 3.22
C GLY A 144 6.23 18.68 1.89
N ASP A 145 6.99 18.61 0.80
CA ASP A 145 6.47 18.58 -0.56
C ASP A 145 5.70 17.28 -0.80
N ALA A 146 4.55 17.40 -1.45
CA ALA A 146 3.80 16.24 -1.91
C ALA A 146 4.30 15.86 -3.30
N LEU A 147 4.91 14.69 -3.41
CA LEU A 147 5.51 14.20 -4.64
C LEU A 147 4.57 13.20 -5.34
N PRO A 148 4.47 13.28 -6.68
CA PRO A 148 3.84 12.23 -7.48
C PRO A 148 4.43 10.86 -7.16
N THR A 149 3.56 9.90 -6.88
CA THR A 149 3.96 8.56 -6.45
C THR A 149 3.01 7.51 -7.02
N PRO A 150 3.53 6.42 -7.62
CA PRO A 150 2.70 5.31 -8.07
C PRO A 150 1.83 4.78 -6.93
N VAL A 151 0.53 4.62 -7.20
CA VAL A 151 -0.41 4.00 -6.27
C VAL A 151 -0.66 2.57 -6.72
N ILE A 152 -0.28 1.60 -5.89
CA ILE A 152 -0.54 0.20 -6.18
C ILE A 152 -1.84 -0.22 -5.53
N ARG A 153 -2.76 -0.74 -6.34
CA ARG A 153 -4.04 -1.27 -5.89
C ARG A 153 -4.22 -2.71 -6.33
N ASP A 154 -5.20 -3.38 -5.77
CA ASP A 154 -5.63 -4.69 -6.26
C ASP A 154 -6.98 -4.68 -6.99
N ASP A 155 -7.35 -5.84 -7.51
CA ASP A 155 -8.65 -6.14 -8.10
C ASP A 155 -9.83 -6.02 -7.11
N HIS A 156 -9.58 -6.09 -5.80
CA HIS A 156 -10.55 -5.78 -4.74
C HIS A 156 -10.70 -4.27 -4.46
N GLY A 157 -9.92 -3.43 -5.14
CA GLY A 157 -9.95 -1.99 -4.99
C GLY A 157 -9.42 -1.49 -3.66
N LEU A 158 -8.46 -2.21 -3.09
CA LEU A 158 -7.67 -1.80 -1.94
C LEU A 158 -6.28 -1.36 -2.40
N VAL A 159 -5.77 -0.30 -1.79
CA VAL A 159 -4.41 0.20 -2.01
C VAL A 159 -3.45 -0.51 -1.07
N THR A 160 -2.24 -0.79 -1.55
CA THR A 160 -1.09 -1.20 -0.74
C THR A 160 -0.01 -0.13 -0.87
N LEU A 161 0.50 0.36 0.25
CA LEU A 161 1.49 1.46 0.31
C LEU A 161 2.87 1.01 0.82
N GLY A 162 2.92 -0.07 1.58
CA GLY A 162 4.15 -0.59 2.19
C GLY A 162 4.49 -1.97 1.65
N VAL A 163 3.69 -2.98 2.03
CA VAL A 163 3.98 -4.38 1.71
C VAL A 163 2.68 -5.15 1.47
N ALA A 164 2.66 -5.96 0.41
CA ALA A 164 1.76 -7.11 0.32
C ALA A 164 2.54 -8.42 0.38
N GLU A 165 2.04 -9.40 1.13
CA GLU A 165 2.54 -10.77 1.09
C GLU A 165 1.47 -11.69 0.51
N VAL A 166 1.88 -12.56 -0.42
CA VAL A 166 1.05 -13.64 -0.94
C VAL A 166 1.72 -14.95 -0.56
N THR A 167 1.06 -15.74 0.26
CA THR A 167 1.63 -16.93 0.90
C THR A 167 0.67 -18.11 0.79
N GLY A 168 1.16 -19.30 1.17
CA GLY A 168 0.33 -20.49 1.25
C GLY A 168 -0.64 -20.47 2.43
N PRO A 169 -1.48 -21.50 2.57
CA PRO A 169 -2.39 -21.62 3.69
C PRO A 169 -1.65 -21.78 5.02
N GLN A 170 -2.37 -21.59 6.11
CA GLN A 170 -1.89 -21.92 7.44
C GLN A 170 -2.41 -23.31 7.79
N GLY A 171 -1.51 -24.20 8.23
CA GLY A 171 -1.86 -25.55 8.67
C GLY A 171 -2.65 -25.55 9.97
N GLU A 172 -3.24 -26.69 10.30
CA GLU A 172 -4.00 -26.88 11.55
C GLU A 172 -3.15 -26.65 12.81
N ASP A 173 -1.85 -26.87 12.71
CA ASP A 173 -0.86 -26.61 13.76
C ASP A 173 -0.41 -25.14 13.84
N GLY A 174 -1.01 -24.26 13.03
CA GLY A 174 -0.70 -22.84 12.96
C GLY A 174 0.55 -22.51 12.14
N LYS A 175 1.23 -23.49 11.53
CA LYS A 175 2.43 -23.23 10.71
C LYS A 175 2.06 -22.80 9.29
N GLU A 176 2.90 -21.96 8.68
CA GLU A 176 2.76 -21.65 7.24
C GLU A 176 3.04 -22.91 6.42
N LEU A 177 2.16 -23.20 5.46
CA LEU A 177 2.35 -24.26 4.47
C LEU A 177 2.85 -23.66 3.16
N PRO A 178 3.51 -24.46 2.30
CA PRO A 178 3.97 -24.00 1.00
C PRO A 178 2.87 -23.34 0.17
N MET A 179 3.18 -22.23 -0.48
CA MET A 179 2.31 -21.65 -1.50
C MET A 179 2.35 -22.52 -2.75
N VAL A 180 1.22 -23.13 -3.11
CA VAL A 180 1.02 -23.79 -4.41
C VAL A 180 0.41 -22.77 -5.36
N GLY A 181 1.09 -22.52 -6.48
CA GLY A 181 0.66 -21.53 -7.45
C GLY A 181 1.82 -20.85 -8.19
N GLU A 182 1.45 -19.83 -8.96
CA GLU A 182 2.34 -19.05 -9.80
C GLU A 182 2.19 -17.55 -9.48
N VAL A 183 3.30 -16.82 -9.58
CA VAL A 183 3.34 -15.36 -9.50
C VAL A 183 4.10 -14.83 -10.70
N ILE A 184 3.45 -13.92 -11.42
CA ILE A 184 3.99 -13.24 -12.60
C ILE A 184 4.06 -11.75 -12.29
N VAL A 185 5.18 -11.12 -12.63
CA VAL A 185 5.35 -9.66 -12.62
C VAL A 185 5.46 -9.20 -14.05
N ASP A 186 4.51 -8.37 -14.49
CA ASP A 186 4.23 -8.03 -15.90
C ASP A 186 4.17 -9.28 -16.80
N SER A 187 5.28 -9.69 -17.42
CA SER A 187 5.35 -10.86 -18.31
C SER A 187 6.38 -11.90 -17.88
N GLN A 188 6.97 -11.74 -16.69
CA GLN A 188 8.03 -12.61 -16.18
C GLN A 188 7.56 -13.38 -14.94
N VAL A 189 7.80 -14.69 -14.92
CA VAL A 189 7.47 -15.56 -13.79
C VAL A 189 8.47 -15.35 -12.66
N LEU A 190 8.00 -14.87 -11.51
CA LEU A 190 8.79 -14.70 -10.28
C LEU A 190 8.81 -15.97 -9.43
N TYR A 191 7.66 -16.66 -9.36
CA TYR A 191 7.46 -17.80 -8.49
C TYR A 191 6.55 -18.79 -9.19
N ALA A 192 6.88 -20.08 -9.11
CA ALA A 192 6.03 -21.15 -9.62
C ALA A 192 6.29 -22.41 -8.80
N GLN A 193 5.27 -22.92 -8.14
CA GLN A 193 5.36 -24.09 -7.28
C GLN A 193 4.11 -24.96 -7.45
N GLU A 194 4.33 -26.23 -7.77
CA GLU A 194 3.27 -27.24 -7.91
C GLU A 194 3.18 -28.12 -6.65
N VAL A 195 2.07 -28.85 -6.51
CA VAL A 195 1.88 -29.80 -5.41
C VAL A 195 2.99 -30.86 -5.44
N GLY A 196 3.69 -31.02 -4.32
CA GLY A 196 4.78 -32.00 -4.18
C GLY A 196 6.11 -31.63 -4.85
N ALA A 197 6.19 -30.46 -5.52
CA ALA A 197 7.43 -30.00 -6.12
C ALA A 197 8.48 -29.65 -5.05
N LYS A 198 9.71 -30.15 -5.24
CA LYS A 198 10.85 -29.87 -4.36
C LYS A 198 11.69 -28.69 -4.88
N LYS A 199 11.06 -27.53 -5.09
CA LYS A 199 11.78 -26.29 -5.38
C LYS A 199 12.31 -25.64 -4.11
N GLY A 200 13.39 -24.87 -4.25
CA GLY A 200 14.03 -24.16 -3.15
C GLY A 200 13.10 -23.12 -2.50
N PHE A 201 12.52 -22.23 -3.30
CA PHE A 201 11.50 -21.29 -2.84
C PHE A 201 10.11 -21.92 -2.85
N ASN A 202 9.43 -21.87 -1.71
CA ASN A 202 8.10 -22.46 -1.51
C ASN A 202 7.17 -21.60 -0.65
N ASN A 203 7.63 -20.43 -0.20
CA ASN A 203 6.94 -19.62 0.81
C ASN A 203 6.20 -18.40 0.21
N GLY A 204 5.92 -18.45 -1.08
CA GLY A 204 5.29 -17.35 -1.80
C GLY A 204 6.19 -16.13 -1.98
N VAL A 205 5.57 -14.96 -2.07
CA VAL A 205 6.21 -13.72 -2.50
C VAL A 205 5.84 -12.53 -1.62
N ARG A 206 6.69 -11.51 -1.67
CA ARG A 206 6.44 -10.18 -1.12
C ARG A 206 6.46 -9.17 -2.27
N MET A 207 5.46 -8.29 -2.31
CA MET A 207 5.40 -7.13 -3.20
C MET A 207 5.50 -5.86 -2.37
N VAL A 208 6.30 -4.91 -2.86
CA VAL A 208 6.43 -3.57 -2.30
C VAL A 208 6.17 -2.53 -3.38
N PRO A 209 5.32 -1.52 -3.14
CA PRO A 209 5.25 -0.35 -4.00
C PRO A 209 6.61 0.34 -4.09
N THR A 210 6.91 0.94 -5.24
CA THR A 210 8.12 1.73 -5.47
C THR A 210 7.75 3.18 -5.73
N PRO A 211 8.52 4.17 -5.23
CA PRO A 211 8.19 5.59 -5.39
C PRO A 211 8.34 6.11 -6.83
N GLY A 212 8.96 5.34 -7.71
CA GLY A 212 9.08 5.64 -9.14
C GLY A 212 8.60 4.49 -10.01
N ALA A 213 8.70 4.68 -11.32
CA ALA A 213 8.39 3.64 -12.30
C ALA A 213 9.24 2.37 -12.09
N PRO A 214 8.70 1.18 -12.38
CA PRO A 214 7.36 0.93 -12.95
C PRO A 214 6.21 0.96 -11.92
N GLY A 215 6.52 1.01 -10.62
CA GLY A 215 5.55 1.25 -9.55
C GLY A 215 5.52 0.17 -8.47
N LEU A 216 5.96 -1.05 -8.77
CA LEU A 216 6.15 -2.10 -7.78
C LEU A 216 7.40 -2.95 -8.02
N ALA A 217 7.88 -3.56 -6.95
CA ALA A 217 8.87 -4.60 -6.95
C ALA A 217 8.32 -5.82 -6.21
N ALA A 218 8.66 -7.02 -6.65
CA ALA A 218 8.30 -8.24 -5.96
C ALA A 218 9.49 -9.19 -5.86
N VAL A 219 9.54 -9.93 -4.75
CA VAL A 219 10.64 -10.82 -4.40
C VAL A 219 10.08 -12.11 -3.80
N GLN A 220 10.77 -13.23 -4.03
CA GLN A 220 10.44 -14.49 -3.38
C GLN A 220 10.69 -14.38 -1.86
N ARG A 221 9.76 -14.88 -1.04
CA ARG A 221 9.96 -14.94 0.42
C ARG A 221 10.96 -16.04 0.77
N PRO A 222 11.73 -15.89 1.87
CA PRO A 222 12.61 -16.95 2.34
C PRO A 222 11.89 -18.30 2.46
N PRO A 223 12.51 -19.42 2.03
CA PRO A 223 11.88 -20.73 2.08
C PRO A 223 11.41 -21.12 3.49
N LEU A 224 10.35 -21.92 3.55
CA LEU A 224 9.91 -22.53 4.81
C LEU A 224 10.92 -23.57 5.30
N PRO A 225 11.11 -23.72 6.63
CA PRO A 225 11.90 -24.81 7.20
C PRO A 225 11.37 -26.17 6.73
N ARG A 226 12.28 -27.12 6.46
CA ARG A 226 11.90 -28.49 6.06
C ARG A 226 12.03 -29.43 7.25
N ARG A 227 11.08 -30.35 7.40
CA ARG A 227 11.20 -31.43 8.39
C ARG A 227 12.16 -32.50 7.85
N GLY A 228 13.30 -32.67 8.50
CA GLY A 228 14.29 -33.69 8.17
C GLY A 228 13.91 -35.08 8.68
N LEU A 229 14.71 -36.10 8.31
CA LEU A 229 14.61 -37.43 8.92
C LEU A 229 14.69 -37.32 10.45
N PHE A 230 13.88 -38.12 11.15
CA PHE A 230 13.73 -38.11 12.62
C PHE A 230 13.10 -36.84 13.21
N GLY A 231 12.42 -36.02 12.41
CA GLY A 231 11.61 -34.91 12.91
C GLY A 231 12.38 -33.65 13.29
N ARG A 232 13.69 -33.59 13.03
CA ARG A 232 14.50 -32.36 13.19
C ARG A 232 14.16 -31.36 12.09
N GLU A 233 13.85 -30.12 12.46
CA GLU A 233 13.71 -29.03 11.49
C GLU A 233 15.08 -28.68 10.92
N LYS A 234 15.21 -28.73 9.59
CA LYS A 234 16.37 -28.20 8.86
C LYS A 234 16.09 -26.74 8.55
N ALA A 235 17.06 -25.90 8.86
CA ALA A 235 17.08 -24.51 8.42
C ALA A 235 16.88 -24.44 6.90
N PRO A 236 16.17 -23.41 6.40
CA PRO A 236 15.99 -23.22 4.97
C PRO A 236 17.34 -23.08 4.26
N GLU A 237 17.38 -23.49 2.99
CA GLU A 237 18.54 -23.28 2.13
C GLU A 237 18.77 -21.76 1.96
N ASN A 238 20.03 -21.33 2.04
CA ASN A 238 20.42 -19.95 1.70
C ASN A 238 20.35 -19.80 0.18
N LEU A 239 19.20 -19.36 -0.32
CA LEU A 239 18.95 -19.11 -1.73
C LEU A 239 18.90 -17.61 -1.98
N GLU A 240 19.56 -17.16 -3.04
CA GLU A 240 19.45 -15.80 -3.54
C GLU A 240 18.07 -15.59 -4.17
N PRO A 241 17.19 -14.74 -3.61
CA PRO A 241 15.86 -14.53 -4.16
C PRO A 241 15.92 -13.67 -5.42
N SER A 242 15.12 -14.02 -6.41
CA SER A 242 14.93 -13.15 -7.57
C SER A 242 14.07 -11.95 -7.19
N VAL A 243 14.43 -10.76 -7.69
CA VAL A 243 13.63 -9.54 -7.58
C VAL A 243 13.19 -9.13 -8.97
N LEU A 244 11.89 -8.97 -9.18
CA LEU A 244 11.34 -8.40 -10.40
C LEU A 244 10.69 -7.06 -10.09
N ARG A 245 10.76 -6.13 -11.04
CA ARG A 245 10.06 -4.85 -11.00
C ARG A 245 9.07 -4.80 -12.15
N GLY A 246 7.89 -4.26 -11.91
CA GLY A 246 6.83 -4.16 -12.91
C GLY A 246 5.74 -3.18 -12.51
N ARG A 247 4.70 -3.08 -13.33
CA ARG A 247 3.49 -2.32 -12.99
C ARG A 247 2.49 -3.20 -12.28
N ALA A 248 2.48 -4.49 -12.63
CA ALA A 248 1.51 -5.43 -12.16
C ALA A 248 2.20 -6.70 -11.66
N MET A 249 1.64 -7.26 -10.59
CA MET A 249 1.95 -8.58 -10.09
C MET A 249 0.64 -9.36 -10.01
N GLN A 250 0.55 -10.46 -10.74
CA GLN A 250 -0.55 -11.39 -10.65
C GLN A 250 -0.09 -12.65 -9.93
N ALA A 251 -0.87 -13.08 -8.93
CA ALA A 251 -0.70 -14.37 -8.28
C ALA A 251 -1.95 -15.23 -8.53
N GLY A 252 -1.73 -16.50 -8.84
CA GLY A 252 -2.78 -17.51 -8.98
C GLY A 252 -2.39 -18.80 -8.24
N GLY A 253 -3.34 -19.44 -7.58
CA GLY A 253 -3.11 -20.65 -6.78
C GLY A 253 -4.38 -21.20 -6.16
N GLU A 254 -4.23 -22.16 -5.25
CA GLU A 254 -5.37 -22.87 -4.64
C GLU A 254 -5.92 -22.14 -3.41
N ASP A 255 -5.07 -21.90 -2.40
CA ASP A 255 -5.42 -21.27 -1.12
C ASP A 255 -4.42 -20.16 -0.76
N LEU A 256 -4.47 -19.06 -1.51
CA LEU A 256 -3.58 -17.92 -1.28
C LEU A 256 -4.03 -17.14 -0.06
N ARG A 257 -3.15 -17.01 0.93
CA ARG A 257 -3.28 -16.01 1.99
C ARG A 257 -2.65 -14.71 1.49
N VAL A 258 -3.40 -13.62 1.59
CA VAL A 258 -2.94 -12.31 1.16
C VAL A 258 -3.00 -11.34 2.33
N VAL A 259 -1.88 -10.73 2.68
CA VAL A 259 -1.77 -9.70 3.72
C VAL A 259 -1.34 -8.40 3.07
N ARG A 260 -2.02 -7.29 3.36
CA ARG A 260 -1.74 -5.96 2.80
C ARG A 260 -1.52 -4.98 3.94
N ASP A 261 -0.35 -4.38 4.02
CA ASP A 261 -0.02 -3.38 5.05
C ASP A 261 -0.39 -3.87 6.46
N GLY A 262 -0.14 -5.16 6.73
CA GLY A 262 -0.46 -5.84 7.99
C GLY A 262 -1.88 -6.39 8.13
N VAL A 263 -2.78 -6.15 7.17
CA VAL A 263 -4.18 -6.60 7.20
C VAL A 263 -4.36 -7.87 6.36
N PRO A 264 -4.69 -9.03 6.97
CA PRO A 264 -5.02 -10.23 6.22
C PRO A 264 -6.35 -10.07 5.49
N HIS A 265 -6.42 -10.60 4.27
CA HIS A 265 -7.69 -10.80 3.58
C HIS A 265 -8.55 -11.78 4.41
N PRO A 266 -9.86 -11.55 4.56
CA PRO A 266 -10.70 -12.35 5.46
C PRO A 266 -10.86 -13.82 5.05
N ARG A 267 -10.52 -14.17 3.80
CA ARG A 267 -10.65 -15.52 3.25
C ARG A 267 -9.47 -15.85 2.33
N PRO A 268 -9.09 -17.12 2.17
CA PRO A 268 -8.19 -17.54 1.11
C PRO A 268 -8.70 -17.11 -0.28
N LEU A 269 -7.77 -16.78 -1.17
CA LEU A 269 -8.03 -16.37 -2.54
C LEU A 269 -7.46 -17.39 -3.52
N LYS A 270 -8.08 -17.52 -4.69
CA LYS A 270 -7.51 -18.29 -5.81
C LYS A 270 -6.61 -17.45 -6.70
N SER A 271 -6.82 -16.14 -6.69
CA SER A 271 -6.00 -15.19 -7.42
C SER A 271 -6.06 -13.83 -6.77
N VAL A 272 -5.02 -13.03 -6.98
CA VAL A 272 -5.01 -11.61 -6.68
C VAL A 272 -4.11 -10.92 -7.69
N THR A 273 -4.54 -9.77 -8.20
CA THR A 273 -3.71 -8.95 -9.07
C THR A 273 -3.48 -7.60 -8.44
N PHE A 274 -2.22 -7.26 -8.20
CA PHE A 274 -1.76 -5.93 -7.81
C PHE A 274 -1.31 -5.17 -9.04
N TYR A 275 -1.69 -3.91 -9.19
CA TYR A 275 -1.32 -3.09 -10.34
C TYR A 275 -1.28 -1.61 -9.99
N ARG A 276 -0.42 -0.87 -10.70
CA ARG A 276 -0.39 0.60 -10.65
C ARG A 276 -1.72 1.18 -11.13
N HIS A 277 -2.33 2.02 -10.31
CA HIS A 277 -3.52 2.78 -10.64
C HIS A 277 -3.21 3.83 -11.72
N LEU A 278 -4.24 4.23 -12.48
CA LEU A 278 -4.09 5.19 -13.59
C LEU A 278 -3.69 6.60 -13.14
N ARG A 279 -3.99 6.94 -11.88
CA ARG A 279 -3.54 8.18 -11.23
C ARG A 279 -2.50 7.90 -10.17
N ASP A 280 -1.49 8.76 -10.12
CA ASP A 280 -0.48 8.78 -9.07
C ASP A 280 -0.96 9.61 -7.88
N GLY A 281 -0.60 9.17 -6.68
CA GLY A 281 -0.90 9.87 -5.45
C GLY A 281 0.07 11.03 -5.22
N GLN A 282 -0.38 12.05 -4.49
CA GLN A 282 0.45 13.17 -4.07
C GLN A 282 0.91 12.95 -2.61
N PHE A 283 2.05 12.30 -2.39
CA PHE A 283 2.47 11.87 -1.06
C PHE A 283 3.63 12.69 -0.51
N VAL A 284 3.55 13.07 0.77
CA VAL A 284 4.66 13.71 1.48
C VAL A 284 5.68 12.63 1.85
N ARG A 285 6.77 12.57 1.08
CA ARG A 285 7.82 11.55 1.17
C ARG A 285 9.20 12.15 0.85
N ARG A 286 10.26 11.42 1.15
CA ARG A 286 11.65 11.77 0.80
C ARG A 286 12.18 10.97 -0.39
#